data_AF-A0AAD6P504-F1
#
_entry.id   AF-A0AAD6P504-F1
#
_cell.length_a   1.000
_cell.length_b   1.000
_cell.length_c   1.000
_cell.angle_alpha   90.00
_cell.angle_beta   90.00
_cell.angle_gamma   90.00
#
_symmetry.space_group_name_H-M   'P 1'
#
loop_
_entity.id
_entity.type
_entity.pdbx_description
1 polymer ?
#
loop_
_entity_poly.entity_id
_entity_poly.type
_entity_poly.pdbx_seq_one_letter_code
_entity_poly.pdbx_strand_id
1 'polypeptide(L)'
;MVNTLAVDNEAKQTIEALRTELQKTKEKLQAVEELKCQSGDAGKLLDSYISGKITQLKEQIATLEKREERYKTVFADRISVFRRACCELFGYKIVMDEHQRSNGIPVTRFTLQSVYAQSDDEKLEFEYESGNTNIIANDYTSQPDISRQVDIFIRKMNSIPAFTANLSVESFNRRTLS
;
A
#
# COMPACT_ATOMS: atom_id res chain seq x y z
N MET A 1 7.36 -79.71 54.27
CA MET A 1 6.58 -78.95 53.26
C MET A 1 6.50 -77.51 53.75
N VAL A 2 7.52 -76.70 53.46
CA VAL A 2 7.70 -75.92 52.21
C VAL A 2 6.74 -74.72 52.22
N ASN A 3 7.20 -73.55 52.70
CA ASN A 3 7.01 -72.25 52.04
C ASN A 3 7.31 -70.98 52.89
N THR A 4 7.57 -71.02 54.19
CA THR A 4 7.72 -69.77 54.96
C THR A 4 9.05 -69.04 54.76
N LEU A 5 10.17 -69.77 54.63
CA LEU A 5 11.51 -69.17 54.43
C LEU A 5 11.74 -68.65 53.01
N ALA A 6 11.04 -69.20 52.01
CA ALA A 6 11.12 -68.74 50.61
C ALA A 6 10.37 -67.42 50.42
N VAL A 7 9.20 -67.29 51.03
CA VAL A 7 8.35 -66.08 50.97
C VAL A 7 9.02 -64.88 51.67
N ASP A 8 9.70 -65.10 52.80
CA ASP A 8 10.45 -64.03 53.49
C ASP A 8 11.67 -63.53 52.71
N ASN A 9 12.31 -64.40 51.92
CA ASN A 9 13.45 -64.04 51.09
C ASN A 9 13.01 -63.27 49.82
N GLU A 10 11.91 -63.70 49.20
CA GLU A 10 11.27 -62.95 48.09
C GLU A 10 10.78 -61.58 48.53
N ALA A 11 10.17 -61.48 49.72
CA ALA A 11 9.73 -60.19 50.27
C ALA A 11 10.91 -59.22 50.50
N LYS A 12 12.04 -59.72 51.03
CA LYS A 12 13.25 -58.90 51.21
C LYS A 12 13.87 -58.43 49.89
N GLN A 13 13.97 -59.33 48.91
CA GLN A 13 14.50 -58.97 47.58
C GLN A 13 13.60 -57.96 46.86
N THR A 14 12.28 -58.09 47.03
CA THR A 14 11.31 -57.14 46.47
C THR A 14 11.44 -55.76 47.12
N ILE A 15 11.60 -55.71 48.45
CA ILE A 15 11.80 -54.44 49.19
C ILE A 15 13.11 -53.78 48.78
N GLU A 16 14.20 -54.53 48.62
CA GLU A 16 15.46 -53.98 48.13
C GLU A 16 15.32 -53.44 46.71
N ALA A 17 14.75 -54.23 45.78
CA ALA A 17 14.53 -53.79 44.40
C ALA A 17 13.69 -52.51 44.32
N LEU A 18 12.61 -52.42 45.11
CA LEU A 18 11.77 -51.23 45.19
C LEU A 18 12.51 -50.03 45.77
N ARG A 19 13.41 -50.22 46.74
CA ARG A 19 14.25 -49.14 47.29
C ARG A 19 15.25 -48.63 46.26
N THR A 20 15.87 -49.52 45.49
CA THR A 20 16.78 -49.11 44.40
C THR A 20 16.04 -48.37 43.29
N GLU A 21 14.84 -48.82 42.92
CA GLU A 21 14.00 -48.12 41.96
C GLU A 21 13.52 -46.77 42.46
N LEU A 22 13.13 -46.67 43.74
CA LEU A 22 12.75 -45.39 44.35
C LEU A 22 13.90 -44.41 44.34
N GLN A 23 15.10 -44.87 44.71
CA GLN A 23 16.31 -44.05 44.72
C GLN A 23 16.65 -43.55 43.31
N LYS A 24 16.64 -44.46 42.32
CA LYS A 24 16.89 -44.13 40.92
C LYS A 24 15.84 -43.18 40.34
N THR A 25 14.59 -43.31 40.76
CA THR A 25 13.50 -42.43 40.34
C THR A 25 13.63 -41.05 40.97
N LYS A 26 14.06 -40.98 42.24
CA LYS A 26 14.30 -39.73 42.97
C LYS A 26 15.47 -38.93 42.37
N GLU A 27 16.55 -39.60 42.00
CA GLU A 27 17.70 -38.97 41.32
C GLU A 27 17.31 -38.44 39.93
N LYS A 28 16.52 -39.19 39.17
CA LYS A 28 15.97 -38.72 37.88
C LYS A 28 15.05 -37.52 38.06
N LEU A 29 14.20 -37.54 39.09
CA LEU A 29 13.30 -36.42 39.39
C LEU A 29 14.08 -35.15 39.70
N GLN A 30 15.13 -35.26 40.52
CA GLN A 30 15.98 -34.13 40.88
C GLN A 30 16.71 -33.55 39.66
N ALA A 31 17.26 -34.40 38.78
CA ALA A 31 17.90 -33.96 37.54
C ALA A 31 16.91 -33.24 36.60
N VAL A 32 15.66 -33.69 36.54
CA VAL A 32 14.60 -33.04 35.74
C VAL A 32 14.19 -31.69 36.34
N GLU A 33 14.12 -31.57 37.66
CA GLU A 33 13.81 -30.31 38.34
C GLU A 33 14.93 -29.26 38.16
N GLU A 34 16.20 -29.67 38.23
CA GLU A 34 17.34 -28.76 37.99
C GLU A 34 17.37 -28.24 36.54
N LEU A 35 17.11 -29.11 35.55
CA LEU A 35 16.98 -28.70 34.15
C LEU A 35 15.79 -27.75 33.92
N LYS A 36 14.67 -27.97 34.62
CA LYS A 36 13.48 -27.11 34.54
C LYS A 36 13.72 -25.72 35.13
N CYS A 37 14.48 -25.64 36.23
CA CYS A 37 14.90 -24.37 36.84
C CYS A 37 15.81 -23.57 35.91
N GLN A 38 16.75 -24.23 35.23
CA GLN A 38 17.64 -23.59 34.25
C GLN A 38 16.89 -23.14 32.98
N SER A 39 15.93 -23.93 32.49
CA SER A 39 15.15 -23.57 31.29
C SER A 39 14.14 -22.45 31.53
N GLY A 40 13.59 -22.35 32.75
CA GLY A 40 12.55 -21.38 33.09
C GLY A 40 13.03 -19.92 33.11
N ASP A 41 14.28 -19.69 33.48
CA ASP A 41 14.86 -18.34 33.55
C ASP A 41 15.35 -17.84 32.18
N ALA A 42 15.94 -18.75 31.38
CA ALA A 42 16.31 -18.48 29.99
C ALA A 42 15.08 -18.17 29.10
N GLY A 43 13.97 -18.87 29.31
CA GLY A 43 12.70 -18.61 28.61
C GLY A 43 12.13 -17.22 28.91
N LYS A 44 12.13 -16.79 30.18
CA LYS A 44 11.66 -15.45 30.57
C LYS A 44 12.53 -14.32 30.02
N LEU A 45 13.85 -14.49 30.02
CA LEU A 45 14.76 -13.52 29.41
C LEU A 45 14.53 -13.40 27.91
N LEU A 46 14.35 -14.53 27.21
CA LEU A 46 14.04 -14.54 25.79
C LEU A 46 12.68 -13.90 25.48
N ASP A 47 11.64 -14.19 26.27
CA ASP A 47 10.32 -13.60 26.13
C ASP A 47 10.35 -12.08 26.36
N SER A 48 11.09 -11.61 27.37
CA SER A 48 11.24 -10.17 27.62
C SER A 48 11.99 -9.46 26.48
N TYR A 49 13.03 -10.09 25.93
CA TYR A 49 13.78 -9.58 24.78
C TYR A 49 12.90 -9.51 23.52
N ILE A 50 12.14 -10.58 23.23
CA ILE A 50 11.20 -10.63 22.10
C ILE A 50 10.11 -9.57 22.28
N SER A 51 9.52 -9.47 23.46
CA SER A 51 8.48 -8.47 23.78
C SER A 51 9.01 -7.03 23.62
N GLY A 52 10.23 -6.76 24.10
CA GLY A 52 10.90 -5.48 23.89
C GLY A 52 11.14 -5.19 22.41
N LYS A 53 11.56 -6.20 21.63
CA LYS A 53 11.79 -6.04 20.19
C LYS A 53 10.49 -5.81 19.42
N ILE A 54 9.41 -6.51 19.77
CA ILE A 54 8.07 -6.29 19.20
C ILE A 54 7.60 -4.88 19.48
N THR A 55 7.78 -4.39 20.71
CA THR A 55 7.40 -3.02 21.09
C THR A 55 8.19 -1.99 20.29
N GLN A 56 9.51 -2.16 20.20
CA GLN A 56 10.37 -1.29 19.39
C GLN A 56 9.96 -1.29 17.91
N LEU A 57 9.67 -2.46 17.33
CA LEU A 57 9.24 -2.56 15.93
C LEU A 57 7.88 -1.91 15.70
N LYS A 58 6.93 -2.06 16.63
CA LYS A 58 5.63 -1.37 16.57
C LYS A 58 5.78 0.15 16.59
N GLU A 59 6.66 0.67 17.44
CA GLU A 59 6.96 2.11 17.48
C GLU A 59 7.62 2.60 16.18
N GLN A 60 8.52 1.80 15.59
CA GLN A 60 9.12 2.12 14.30
C GLN A 60 8.10 2.13 13.17
N ILE A 61 7.19 1.13 13.13
CA ILE A 61 6.10 1.08 12.16
C ILE A 61 5.22 2.31 12.29
N ALA A 62 4.75 2.63 13.51
CA ALA A 62 3.92 3.82 13.75
C ALA A 62 4.62 5.13 13.32
N THR A 63 5.93 5.22 13.54
CA THR A 63 6.73 6.39 13.11
C THR A 63 6.83 6.47 11.58
N LEU A 64 7.03 5.35 10.90
CA LEU A 64 7.10 5.27 9.45
C LEU A 64 5.75 5.59 8.80
N GLU A 65 4.65 5.02 9.31
CA GLU A 65 3.29 5.29 8.86
C GLU A 65 2.95 6.78 9.01
N LYS A 66 3.24 7.38 10.17
CA LYS A 66 3.05 8.83 10.38
C LYS A 66 3.87 9.68 9.41
N ARG A 67 5.08 9.24 9.08
CA ARG A 67 5.95 9.94 8.12
C ARG A 67 5.44 9.80 6.69
N GLU A 68 4.96 8.63 6.30
CA GLU A 68 4.34 8.36 5.01
C GLU A 68 3.09 9.23 4.81
N GLU A 69 2.21 9.30 5.82
CA GLU A 69 0.99 10.09 5.75
C GLU A 69 1.30 11.59 5.57
N ARG A 70 2.31 12.08 6.28
CA ARG A 70 2.81 13.45 6.10
C ARG A 70 3.36 13.66 4.68
N TYR A 71 4.04 12.69 4.08
CA TYR A 71 4.51 12.81 2.70
C TYR A 71 3.37 12.84 1.69
N LYS A 72 2.36 11.98 1.85
CA LYS A 72 1.14 12.01 1.03
C LYS A 72 0.44 13.36 1.10
N THR A 73 0.31 13.91 2.30
CA THR A 73 -0.29 15.23 2.53
C THR A 73 0.50 16.35 1.84
N VAL A 74 1.82 16.39 2.03
CA VAL A 74 2.67 17.40 1.39
C VAL A 74 2.64 17.27 -0.13
N PHE A 75 2.67 16.06 -0.67
CA PHE A 75 2.59 15.83 -2.10
C PHE A 75 1.25 16.32 -2.67
N ALA A 76 0.13 15.96 -2.02
CA ALA A 76 -1.20 16.41 -2.43
C ALA A 76 -1.32 17.94 -2.43
N ASP A 77 -0.78 18.62 -1.41
CA ASP A 77 -0.76 20.08 -1.35
C ASP A 77 0.06 20.70 -2.48
N ARG A 78 1.27 20.17 -2.74
CA ARG A 78 2.13 20.66 -3.82
C ARG A 78 1.51 20.49 -5.21
N ILE A 79 0.90 19.33 -5.47
CA ILE A 79 0.17 19.09 -6.72
C ILE A 79 -1.05 20.02 -6.82
N SER A 80 -1.76 20.27 -5.73
CA SER A 80 -2.88 21.21 -5.70
C SER A 80 -2.46 22.63 -6.05
N VAL A 81 -1.36 23.13 -5.48
CA VAL A 81 -0.78 24.44 -5.82
C VAL A 81 -0.38 24.50 -7.29
N PHE A 82 0.30 23.48 -7.79
CA PHE A 82 0.72 23.41 -9.20
C PHE A 82 -0.47 23.47 -10.15
N ARG A 83 -1.51 22.65 -9.93
CA ARG A 83 -2.71 22.65 -10.78
C ARG A 83 -3.45 23.98 -10.75
N ARG A 84 -3.52 24.65 -9.60
CA ARG A 84 -4.09 26.00 -9.49
C ARG A 84 -3.30 26.99 -10.33
N ALA A 85 -1.97 26.97 -10.22
CA ALA A 85 -1.12 27.83 -11.06
C ALA A 85 -1.32 27.55 -12.56
N CYS A 86 -1.40 26.29 -12.99
CA CYS A 86 -1.71 25.96 -14.39
C CYS A 86 -3.08 26.47 -14.82
N CYS A 87 -4.10 26.37 -13.96
CA CYS A 87 -5.43 26.87 -14.23
C CYS A 87 -5.45 28.39 -14.43
N GLU A 88 -4.78 29.14 -13.56
CA GLU A 88 -4.68 30.61 -13.67
C GLU A 88 -3.85 31.05 -14.89
N LEU A 89 -2.75 30.35 -15.19
CA LEU A 89 -1.84 30.74 -16.27
C LEU A 89 -2.34 30.34 -17.66
N PHE A 90 -2.98 29.18 -17.77
CA PHE A 90 -3.34 28.59 -19.07
C PHE A 90 -4.85 28.47 -19.30
N GLY A 91 -5.68 28.76 -18.28
CA GLY A 91 -7.13 28.71 -18.40
C GLY A 91 -7.71 27.29 -18.41
N TYR A 92 -6.97 26.29 -17.91
CA TYR A 92 -7.44 24.90 -17.84
C TYR A 92 -7.27 24.29 -16.46
N LYS A 93 -8.38 23.80 -15.91
CA LYS A 93 -8.36 22.89 -14.77
C LYS A 93 -7.92 21.51 -15.25
N ILE A 94 -6.82 21.02 -14.70
CA ILE A 94 -6.23 19.72 -15.05
C ILE A 94 -6.55 18.71 -13.95
N VAL A 95 -7.10 17.56 -14.31
CA VAL A 95 -7.30 16.41 -13.41
C VAL A 95 -6.52 15.22 -13.96
N MET A 96 -5.92 14.43 -13.06
CA MET A 96 -5.15 13.23 -13.40
C MET A 96 -5.81 12.03 -12.76
N ASP A 97 -6.12 11.02 -13.56
CA ASP A 97 -6.78 9.79 -13.15
C ASP A 97 -6.01 8.58 -13.69
N GLU A 98 -5.95 7.51 -12.90
CA GLU A 98 -5.43 6.22 -13.37
C GLU A 98 -6.54 5.43 -14.04
N HIS A 99 -6.33 5.04 -15.29
CA HIS A 99 -7.26 4.22 -16.06
C HIS A 99 -6.60 2.94 -16.51
N GLN A 100 -7.41 1.92 -16.77
CA GLN A 100 -6.98 0.72 -17.47
C GLN A 100 -7.64 0.69 -18.84
N ARG A 101 -6.84 0.48 -19.88
CA ARG A 101 -7.36 0.22 -21.23
C ARG A 101 -8.07 -1.13 -21.24
N SER A 102 -8.87 -1.38 -22.28
CA SER A 102 -9.57 -2.66 -22.50
C SER A 102 -8.63 -3.88 -22.57
N ASN A 103 -7.34 -3.67 -22.85
CA ASN A 103 -6.30 -4.69 -22.86
C ASN A 103 -5.59 -4.88 -21.51
N GLY A 104 -6.05 -4.22 -20.44
CA GLY A 104 -5.50 -4.31 -19.08
C GLY A 104 -4.23 -3.48 -18.83
N ILE A 105 -3.75 -2.71 -19.81
CA ILE A 105 -2.56 -1.87 -19.65
C ILE A 105 -2.95 -0.60 -18.87
N PRO A 106 -2.24 -0.27 -17.76
CA PRO A 106 -2.47 0.96 -17.02
C PRO A 106 -2.01 2.17 -17.84
N VAL A 107 -2.85 3.20 -17.87
CA VAL A 107 -2.58 4.47 -18.56
C VAL A 107 -2.98 5.63 -17.66
N THR A 108 -2.19 6.70 -17.68
CA THR A 108 -2.55 7.94 -17.00
C THR A 108 -3.45 8.75 -17.92
N ARG A 109 -4.66 9.09 -17.46
CA ARG A 109 -5.56 9.99 -18.15
C ARG A 109 -5.48 11.39 -17.55
N PHE A 110 -5.43 12.38 -18.41
CA PHE A 110 -5.51 13.80 -18.05
C PHE A 110 -6.78 14.40 -18.63
N THR A 111 -7.58 15.01 -17.76
CA THR A 111 -8.79 15.74 -18.14
C THR A 111 -8.51 17.23 -18.04
N LEU A 112 -8.71 17.96 -19.14
CA LEU A 112 -8.58 19.41 -19.23
C LEU A 112 -9.97 20.02 -19.39
N GLN A 113 -10.38 20.83 -18.41
CA GLN A 113 -11.62 21.60 -18.46
C GLN A 113 -11.27 23.08 -18.55
N SER A 114 -11.78 23.77 -19.58
CA SER A 114 -11.53 25.21 -19.72
C SER A 114 -12.23 25.99 -18.61
N VAL A 115 -11.60 27.06 -18.12
CA VAL A 115 -12.26 28.02 -17.20
C VAL A 115 -13.44 28.75 -17.85
N TYR A 116 -13.53 28.71 -19.18
CA TYR A 116 -14.62 29.27 -19.98
C TYR A 116 -15.65 28.23 -20.42
N ALA A 117 -15.53 26.98 -19.96
CA ALA A 117 -16.49 25.93 -20.26
C ALA A 117 -17.91 26.33 -19.82
N GLN A 118 -18.91 26.04 -20.64
CA GLN A 118 -20.31 26.34 -20.34
C GLN A 118 -21.02 25.20 -19.58
N SER A 119 -20.46 23.99 -19.65
CA SER A 119 -20.96 22.81 -18.96
C SER A 119 -19.82 21.90 -18.52
N ASP A 120 -20.10 20.95 -17.64
CA ASP A 120 -19.13 19.94 -17.18
C ASP A 120 -18.75 18.93 -18.27
N ASP A 121 -19.52 18.88 -19.37
CA ASP A 121 -19.27 17.99 -20.50
C ASP A 121 -18.23 18.56 -21.47
N GLU A 122 -17.93 19.86 -21.41
CA GLU A 122 -16.90 20.53 -22.23
C GLU A 122 -15.49 20.25 -21.69
N LYS A 123 -15.08 18.99 -21.75
CA LYS A 123 -13.79 18.51 -21.27
C LYS A 123 -13.01 17.80 -22.38
N LEU A 124 -11.71 18.05 -22.40
CA LEU A 124 -10.76 17.36 -23.24
C LEU A 124 -10.11 16.24 -22.42
N GLU A 125 -10.04 15.04 -22.98
CA GLU A 125 -9.39 13.90 -22.34
C GLU A 125 -8.14 13.49 -23.12
N PHE A 126 -7.04 13.25 -22.42
CA PHE A 126 -5.78 12.84 -22.98
C PHE A 126 -5.25 11.61 -22.26
N GLU A 127 -4.69 10.67 -23.00
CA GLU A 127 -3.90 9.56 -22.45
C GLU A 127 -2.42 9.88 -22.56
N TYR A 128 -1.71 9.73 -21.45
CA TYR A 128 -0.26 9.85 -21.36
C TYR A 128 0.37 8.49 -21.15
N GLU A 129 1.29 8.12 -22.04
CA GLU A 129 2.02 6.87 -21.99
C GLU A 129 3.44 7.07 -22.52
N SER A 130 4.44 6.82 -21.67
CA SER A 130 5.86 6.81 -22.07
C SER A 130 6.32 8.06 -22.83
N GLY A 131 5.84 9.24 -22.43
CA GLY A 131 6.18 10.52 -23.08
C GLY A 131 5.28 10.91 -24.25
N ASN A 132 4.39 10.01 -24.71
CA ASN A 132 3.41 10.31 -25.75
C ASN A 132 2.07 10.72 -25.11
N THR A 133 1.48 11.80 -25.63
CA THR A 133 0.17 12.30 -25.21
C THR A 133 -0.79 12.23 -26.37
N ASN A 134 -1.88 11.47 -26.21
CA ASN A 134 -2.89 11.27 -27.26
C ASN A 134 -4.24 11.78 -26.80
N ILE A 135 -4.95 12.52 -27.66
CA ILE A 135 -6.32 12.94 -27.40
C ILE A 135 -7.29 11.77 -27.52
N ILE A 136 -8.28 11.73 -26.62
CA ILE A 136 -9.32 10.71 -26.59
C ILE A 136 -10.61 11.31 -27.15
N ALA A 137 -11.28 10.57 -28.01
CA ALA A 137 -12.59 10.95 -28.51
C ALA A 137 -13.65 10.81 -27.40
N ASN A 138 -14.46 11.84 -27.25
CA ASN A 138 -15.62 11.93 -26.36
C ASN A 138 -16.67 12.84 -27.02
N ASP A 139 -17.84 12.99 -26.39
CA ASP A 139 -18.95 13.76 -26.97
C ASP A 139 -18.55 15.19 -27.35
N TYR A 140 -17.72 15.84 -26.54
CA TYR A 140 -17.24 17.21 -26.80
C TYR A 140 -16.28 17.29 -27.99
N THR A 141 -15.27 16.42 -28.04
CA THR A 141 -14.30 16.37 -29.14
C THR A 141 -14.90 15.83 -30.45
N SER A 142 -16.03 15.12 -30.37
CA SER A 142 -16.82 14.70 -31.52
C SER A 142 -17.71 15.80 -32.10
N GLN A 143 -17.89 16.93 -31.43
CA GLN A 143 -18.62 18.06 -32.00
C GLN A 143 -17.93 18.57 -33.27
N PRO A 144 -18.66 18.97 -34.33
CA PRO A 144 -18.07 19.32 -35.63
C PRO A 144 -16.96 20.38 -35.55
N ASP A 145 -17.17 21.44 -34.77
CA ASP A 145 -16.23 22.54 -34.65
C ASP A 145 -14.94 22.13 -33.93
N ILE A 146 -15.07 21.32 -32.86
CA ILE A 146 -13.94 20.85 -32.07
C ILE A 146 -13.18 19.76 -32.83
N SER A 147 -13.89 18.81 -33.44
CA SER A 147 -13.33 17.74 -34.24
C SER A 147 -12.45 18.28 -35.37
N ARG A 148 -12.92 19.32 -36.07
CA ARG A 148 -12.13 20.03 -37.09
C ARG A 148 -10.84 20.63 -36.52
N GLN A 149 -10.90 21.24 -35.33
CA GLN A 149 -9.72 21.79 -34.66
C GLN A 149 -8.74 20.69 -34.27
N VAL A 150 -9.22 19.56 -33.75
CA VAL A 150 -8.39 18.38 -33.44
C VAL A 150 -7.67 17.87 -34.69
N ASP A 151 -8.37 17.75 -35.82
CA ASP A 151 -7.76 17.30 -37.07
C ASP A 151 -6.67 18.25 -37.57
N ILE A 152 -6.86 19.56 -37.42
CA ILE A 152 -5.86 20.55 -37.85
C ILE A 152 -4.69 20.59 -36.87
N PHE A 153 -4.94 20.91 -35.60
CA PHE A 153 -3.88 21.22 -34.66
C PHE A 153 -3.20 19.98 -34.09
N ILE A 154 -3.96 18.92 -33.80
CA ILE A 154 -3.40 17.68 -33.25
C ILE A 154 -2.89 16.78 -34.38
N ARG A 155 -3.73 16.41 -35.36
CA ARG A 155 -3.34 15.40 -36.34
C ARG A 155 -2.39 15.94 -37.42
N LYS A 156 -2.63 17.14 -37.96
CA LYS A 156 -1.78 17.72 -39.01
C LYS A 156 -0.58 18.48 -38.47
N MET A 157 -0.76 19.27 -37.41
CA MET A 157 0.32 20.11 -36.86
C MET A 157 1.06 19.48 -35.69
N ASN A 158 0.57 18.36 -35.13
CA ASN A 158 1.16 17.68 -33.97
C ASN A 158 1.40 18.62 -32.78
N SER A 159 0.46 19.52 -32.51
CA SER A 159 0.62 20.57 -31.50
C SER A 159 -0.62 20.72 -30.61
N ILE A 160 -0.56 20.05 -29.45
CA ILE A 160 -1.53 20.24 -28.36
C ILE A 160 -1.56 21.71 -27.89
N PRO A 161 -0.42 22.42 -27.71
CA PRO A 161 -0.45 23.82 -27.29
C PRO A 161 -1.15 24.74 -28.29
N ALA A 162 -1.01 24.51 -29.60
CA ALA A 162 -1.72 25.30 -30.61
C ALA A 162 -3.24 25.06 -30.54
N PHE A 163 -3.65 23.79 -30.35
CA PHE A 163 -5.06 23.41 -30.18
C PHE A 163 -5.69 24.10 -28.97
N THR A 164 -5.06 23.97 -27.79
CA THR A 164 -5.62 24.52 -26.55
C THR A 164 -5.58 26.05 -26.53
N ALA A 165 -4.57 26.69 -27.13
CA ALA A 165 -4.56 28.14 -27.28
C ALA A 165 -5.73 28.65 -28.15
N ASN A 166 -5.98 28.01 -29.31
CA ASN A 166 -7.09 28.38 -30.18
C ASN A 166 -8.44 28.19 -29.44
N LEU A 167 -8.61 27.04 -28.80
CA LEU A 167 -9.84 26.73 -28.07
C LEU A 167 -10.09 27.71 -26.92
N SER A 168 -9.05 28.10 -26.17
CA SER A 168 -9.16 29.12 -25.12
C SER A 168 -9.66 30.45 -25.65
N VAL A 169 -9.12 30.92 -26.78
CA VAL A 169 -9.53 32.19 -27.40
C VAL A 169 -10.99 32.11 -27.89
N GLU A 170 -11.38 31.02 -28.55
CA GLU A 170 -12.76 30.86 -29.01
C GLU A 170 -13.76 30.77 -27.86
N SER A 171 -13.46 30.00 -26.82
CA SER A 171 -14.34 29.86 -25.65
C SER A 171 -14.43 31.17 -24.86
N PHE A 172 -13.33 31.92 -24.74
CA PHE A 172 -13.36 33.27 -24.19
C PHE A 172 -14.26 34.21 -25.00
N ASN A 173 -14.13 34.20 -26.33
CA ASN A 173 -14.96 35.03 -27.21
C ASN A 173 -16.44 34.65 -27.10
N ARG A 174 -16.77 33.36 -27.09
CA ARG A 174 -18.15 32.88 -26.88
C ARG A 174 -18.73 33.37 -25.56
N ARG A 175 -17.94 33.36 -24.49
CA ARG A 175 -18.39 33.80 -23.16
C ARG A 175 -18.51 35.32 -23.04
N THR A 176 -17.66 36.08 -23.73
CA THR A 176 -17.59 37.55 -23.61
C THR A 176 -18.53 38.26 -24.58
N LEU A 177 -18.85 37.64 -25.71
CA LEU A 177 -19.78 38.15 -26.72
C LEU A 177 -21.22 37.63 -26.56
N SER A 178 -21.44 36.70 -25.61
CA SER A 178 -22.78 36.26 -25.18
C SER A 178 -23.31 37.14 -24.05
#